data_AF-H4F8L6-F1
#
_entry.id   AF-H4F8L6-F1
#
_cell.length_a   1.000
_cell.length_b   1.000
_cell.length_c   1.000
_cell.angle_alpha   90.00
_cell.angle_beta   90.00
_cell.angle_gamma   90.00
#
_symmetry.space_group_name_H-M   'P 1'
#
loop_
_entity.id
_entity.type
_entity.pdbx_description
1 polymer ?
#
loop_
_entity_poly.entity_id
_entity_poly.type
_entity_poly.pdbx_seq_one_letter_code
_entity_poly.pdbx_strand_id
1 'polypeptide(L)'
;MAKLTVALPAALKDWVEAQAENGLYTDAEKYLRDLIRRDQVRATAVAEFQSLVDDGLASGVTDESMPDILSSLKSERLRSA
;
A
#
# COMPACT_ATOMS: atom_id res chain seq x y z
N MET A 1 -20.63 -5.96 -17.20
CA MET A 1 -19.94 -6.09 -15.89
C MET A 1 -19.96 -7.56 -15.49
N ALA A 2 -18.91 -8.07 -14.86
CA ALA A 2 -18.92 -9.40 -14.27
C ALA A 2 -19.71 -9.35 -12.94
N LYS A 3 -20.55 -10.35 -12.69
CA LYS A 3 -21.30 -10.49 -11.43
C LYS A 3 -20.66 -11.60 -10.61
N LEU A 4 -20.25 -11.27 -9.38
CA LEU A 4 -19.76 -12.23 -8.39
C LEU A 4 -20.84 -12.39 -7.31
N THR A 5 -21.18 -13.64 -6.98
CA THR A 5 -22.09 -13.96 -5.87
C THR A 5 -21.27 -14.58 -4.75
N VAL A 6 -21.39 -14.03 -3.55
CA VAL A 6 -20.63 -14.45 -2.37
C VAL A 6 -21.61 -14.73 -1.23
N ALA A 7 -21.43 -15.84 -0.53
CA ALA A 7 -22.17 -16.13 0.69
C ALA A 7 -21.48 -15.47 1.88
N LEU A 8 -22.24 -14.73 2.68
CA LEU A 8 -21.76 -14.06 3.87
C LEU A 8 -22.58 -14.54 5.08
N PRO A 9 -21.96 -14.70 6.26
CA PRO A 9 -22.69 -14.80 7.52
C PRO A 9 -23.65 -13.61 7.69
N ALA A 10 -24.81 -13.84 8.33
CA ALA A 10 -25.84 -12.81 8.51
C ALA A 10 -25.27 -11.52 9.11
N ALA A 11 -24.44 -11.64 10.16
CA ALA A 11 -23.82 -10.48 10.80
C ALA A 11 -22.95 -9.63 9.85
N LEU A 12 -22.26 -10.25 8.89
CA LEU A 12 -21.46 -9.51 7.91
C LEU A 12 -22.32 -8.87 6.84
N LYS A 13 -23.42 -9.52 6.43
CA LYS A 13 -24.40 -8.92 5.52
C LYS A 13 -24.98 -7.65 6.14
N ASP A 14 -25.46 -7.73 7.38
CA ASP A 14 -26.07 -6.58 8.08
C ASP A 14 -25.08 -5.43 8.24
N TRP A 15 -23.82 -5.74 8.54
CA TRP A 15 -22.76 -4.75 8.62
C TRP A 15 -22.50 -4.05 7.28
N VAL A 16 -22.41 -4.82 6.18
CA VAL A 16 -22.22 -4.27 4.83
C VAL A 16 -23.40 -3.40 4.40
N GLU A 17 -24.63 -3.80 4.73
CA GLU A 17 -25.83 -3.01 4.44
C GLU A 17 -25.84 -1.70 5.24
N ALA A 18 -25.47 -1.72 6.53
CA ALA A 18 -25.32 -0.51 7.32
C ALA A 18 -24.24 0.45 6.77
N GLN A 19 -23.17 -0.09 6.17
CA GLN A 19 -22.17 0.73 5.47
C GLN A 19 -22.72 1.36 4.19
N ALA A 20 -23.70 0.75 3.54
CA ALA A 20 -24.36 1.35 2.39
C ALA A 20 -25.34 2.45 2.80
N GLU A 21 -26.01 2.31 3.95
CA GLU A 21 -27.01 3.26 4.45
C GLU A 21 -26.43 4.58 4.99
N ASN A 22 -25.12 4.65 5.26
CA ASN A 22 -24.46 5.86 5.78
C ASN A 22 -24.39 7.04 4.79
N GLY A 23 -25.00 6.92 3.61
CA GLY A 23 -25.10 7.97 2.59
C GLY A 23 -23.88 8.08 1.66
N LEU A 24 -22.82 7.30 1.90
CA LEU A 24 -21.63 7.29 1.03
C LEU A 24 -21.73 6.32 -0.14
N TYR A 25 -22.63 5.34 -0.07
CA TYR A 25 -22.84 4.34 -1.12
C TYR A 25 -24.33 4.19 -1.43
N THR A 26 -24.64 3.80 -2.66
CA THR A 26 -26.04 3.60 -3.09
C THR A 26 -26.54 2.20 -2.81
N ASP A 27 -25.63 1.25 -2.56
CA ASP A 27 -25.91 -0.17 -2.34
C ASP A 27 -24.67 -0.90 -1.77
N ALA A 28 -24.89 -2.11 -1.27
CA ALA A 28 -23.87 -3.00 -0.74
C ALA A 28 -22.79 -3.39 -1.77
N GLU A 29 -23.15 -3.52 -3.05
CA GLU A 29 -22.22 -3.94 -4.10
C GLU A 29 -21.18 -2.86 -4.39
N LYS A 30 -21.58 -1.58 -4.37
CA LYS A 30 -20.67 -0.45 -4.47
C LYS A 30 -19.72 -0.37 -3.29
N TYR A 31 -20.22 -0.57 -2.08
CA TYR A 31 -19.38 -0.63 -0.90
C TYR A 31 -18.33 -1.73 -1.03
N LEU A 32 -18.73 -2.95 -1.38
CA LEU A 32 -17.82 -4.08 -1.57
C LEU A 32 -16.79 -3.82 -2.67
N ARG A 33 -17.21 -3.23 -3.80
CA ARG A 33 -16.29 -2.85 -4.89
C ARG A 33 -15.25 -1.84 -4.43
N ASP A 34 -15.65 -0.86 -3.62
CA ASP A 34 -14.70 0.11 -3.07
C ASP A 34 -13.76 -0.51 -2.05
N LEU A 35 -14.27 -1.41 -1.19
CA LEU A 35 -13.46 -2.17 -0.25
C LEU A 35 -12.37 -2.98 -0.97
N ILE A 36 -12.72 -3.68 -2.06
CA ILE A 36 -11.75 -4.42 -2.89
C ILE A 36 -10.71 -3.48 -3.49
N ARG A 37 -11.12 -2.29 -3.97
CA ARG A 37 -10.16 -1.31 -4.51
C ARG A 37 -9.17 -0.83 -3.45
N ARG A 38 -9.65 -0.54 -2.24
CA ARG A 38 -8.78 -0.15 -1.11
C ARG A 38 -7.82 -1.26 -0.72
N ASP A 39 -8.29 -2.50 -0.73
CA ASP A 39 -7.46 -3.68 -0.47
C ASP A 39 -6.37 -3.83 -1.53
N GLN A 40 -6.71 -3.69 -2.82
CA GLN A 40 -5.73 -3.71 -3.91
C GLN A 40 -4.67 -2.60 -3.77
N VAL A 41 -5.09 -1.36 -3.50
CA VAL A 41 -4.15 -0.24 -3.32
C VAL A 41 -3.20 -0.50 -2.15
N ARG A 42 -3.74 -0.99 -1.02
CA ARG A 42 -2.93 -1.34 0.14
C ARG A 42 -1.96 -2.49 -0.18
N ALA A 43 -2.42 -3.53 -0.86
CA ALA A 43 -1.58 -4.68 -1.23
C ALA A 43 -0.44 -4.25 -2.16
N THR A 44 -0.71 -3.40 -3.15
CA THR A 44 0.31 -2.83 -4.03
C THR A 44 1.34 -2.01 -3.25
N ALA A 45 0.88 -1.10 -2.39
CA ALA A 45 1.78 -0.26 -1.59
C ALA A 45 2.67 -1.10 -0.65
N VAL A 46 2.14 -2.18 -0.07
CA VAL A 46 2.91 -3.11 0.75
C VAL A 46 3.95 -3.85 -0.08
N ALA A 47 3.57 -4.35 -1.27
CA ALA A 47 4.49 -5.06 -2.15
C ALA A 47 5.63 -4.14 -2.65
N GLU A 48 5.32 -2.90 -3.03
CA GLU A 48 6.31 -1.90 -3.42
C GLU A 48 7.28 -1.59 -2.27
N PHE A 49 6.75 -1.38 -1.06
CA PHE A 49 7.58 -1.13 0.11
C PHE A 49 8.48 -2.32 0.46
N GLN A 50 7.96 -3.55 0.37
CA GLN A 50 8.74 -4.76 0.59
C GLN A 50 9.88 -4.89 -0.42
N SER A 51 9.61 -4.60 -1.70
CA SER A 51 10.66 -4.60 -2.73
C SER A 51 11.79 -3.62 -2.40
N LEU A 52 11.47 -2.41 -1.94
CA LEU A 52 12.48 -1.41 -1.56
C LEU A 52 13.30 -1.85 -0.35
N VAL A 53 12.66 -2.52 0.62
CA VAL A 53 13.35 -3.09 1.78
C VAL A 53 14.28 -4.21 1.35
N ASP A 54 13.83 -5.11 0.48
CA ASP A 54 14.63 -6.20 -0.05
C ASP A 54 15.85 -5.68 -0.82
N ASP A 55 15.67 -4.65 -1.65
CA ASP A 55 16.77 -3.97 -2.34
C ASP A 55 17.79 -3.38 -1.35
N GLY A 56 17.32 -2.75 -0.28
CA GLY A 56 18.16 -2.20 0.78
C GLY A 56 18.87 -3.25 1.64
N LEU A 57 18.29 -4.44 1.79
CA LEU A 57 18.95 -5.57 2.45
C LEU A 57 20.00 -6.21 1.54
N ALA A 58 19.70 -6.29 0.23
CA ALA A 58 20.60 -6.83 -0.77
C ALA A 58 21.79 -5.91 -1.09
N SER A 59 21.66 -4.59 -0.86
CA SER A 59 22.74 -3.62 -1.09
C SER A 59 23.92 -3.78 -0.12
N GLY A 60 23.74 -4.56 0.96
CA GLY A 60 24.77 -4.82 1.95
C GLY A 60 24.93 -3.68 2.96
N VAL A 61 25.78 -3.91 3.96
CA VAL A 61 26.02 -2.96 5.06
C VAL A 61 27.33 -2.21 4.78
N THR A 62 27.30 -0.89 4.92
CA THR A 62 28.51 -0.05 4.90
C THR A 62 29.02 0.16 6.31
N ASP A 63 30.35 0.20 6.47
CA ASP A 63 31.01 0.60 7.71
C ASP A 63 31.14 2.12 7.84
N GLU A 64 30.70 2.88 6.83
CA GLU A 64 30.75 4.34 6.84
C GLU A 64 29.81 4.92 7.91
N SER A 65 30.32 5.89 8.65
CA SER A 65 29.48 6.65 9.57
C SER A 65 28.62 7.65 8.78
N MET A 66 27.50 8.09 9.36
CA MET A 66 26.64 9.10 8.72
C MET A 66 27.40 10.38 8.31
N PRO A 67 28.33 10.94 9.12
CA PRO A 67 29.20 12.03 8.68
C PRO A 67 30.04 11.71 7.43
N ASP A 68 30.59 10.50 7.33
CA ASP A 68 31.42 10.08 6.19
C ASP A 68 30.58 10.06 4.90
N ILE A 69 29.38 9.47 4.97
CA ILE A 69 28.41 9.41 3.87
C ILE A 69 28.03 10.82 3.39
N LEU A 70 27.73 11.74 4.31
CA LEU A 70 27.39 13.11 3.94
C LEU A 70 28.56 13.86 3.28
N SER A 71 29.79 13.58 3.73
CA SER A 71 30.99 14.19 3.18
C SER A 71 31.30 13.66 1.77
N SER A 72 31.15 12.34 1.55
CA SER A 72 31.38 11.70 0.26
C SER A 72 30.39 12.20 -0.78
N LEU A 73 29.09 12.22 -0.47
CA LEU A 73 28.02 12.73 -1.34
C LEU A 73 28.21 14.21 -1.72
N LYS A 74 28.65 15.05 -0.77
CA LYS A 74 28.94 16.46 -1.04
C LYS A 74 30.11 16.61 -2.00
N SER A 75 31.17 15.82 -1.81
CA SER A 75 32.35 15.85 -2.68
C SER A 75 32.04 15.35 -4.10
N GLU A 76 31.17 14.35 -4.22
CA GLU A 76 30.72 13.78 -5.50
C GLU A 76 29.93 14.80 -6.31
N ARG A 77 28.96 15.48 -5.68
CA ARG A 77 28.17 16.53 -6.34
C ARG A 77 29.02 17.70 -6.84
N LEU A 78 30.10 18.04 -6.14
CA LEU A 78 31.02 19.10 -6.53
C LEU A 78 31.95 18.69 -7.69
N ARG A 79 32.14 17.39 -7.94
CA ARG A 79 32.90 16.88 -9.10
C ARG A 79 32.03 16.73 -10.36
N SER A 80 30.72 16.54 -10.18
CA SER A 80 29.76 16.39 -11.29
C SER A 80 29.16 17.73 -11.77
N ALA A 81 29.57 18.86 -11.21
CA ALA A 81 29.13 20.21 -11.54
C ALA A 81 30.25 21.01 -12.21
#